data_AF-A0A223B010-F1
#
_entry.id   AF-A0A223B010-F1
#
_cell.length_a   1.000
_cell.length_b   1.000
_cell.length_c   1.000
_cell.angle_alpha   90.00
_cell.angle_beta   90.00
_cell.angle_gamma   90.00
#
_symmetry.space_group_name_H-M   'P 1'
#
loop_
_entity.id
_entity.type
_entity.pdbx_description
1 polymer ?
#
loop_
_entity_poly.entity_id
_entity_poly.type
_entity_poly.pdbx_seq_one_letter_code
_entity_poly.pdbx_strand_id
1 'polypeptide(L)'
;MIWVIGGTKDSRDFLEKFIKYDKDIIVSTATEYGVKLLENLPVKTSSEKMDKEAMLRFIERNKITKVIDTSHPYAFEVSKNAMEVAEEKNIEYFRFEREKVDILPKRYKKFEEIKDLIEYVEKLDGNILVTLGSNNVPLFKDLKNLSNIYFRILSRWEMVKKCEDNNILPKNIIAMQGPFTENMNIAMMEQFNIKYLITKKAGDTGGEREKVHACDKLDVEIIYLEKQEIIYKNCYKDIDILIKNLVQ
;
A
#
# COMPACT_ATOMS: atom_id res chain seq x y z
N MET A 1 -8.88 -3.74 28.06
CA MET A 1 -8.34 -4.59 26.99
C MET A 1 -7.66 -3.75 25.92
N ILE A 2 -6.46 -4.16 25.52
CA ILE A 2 -5.68 -3.57 24.43
C ILE A 2 -6.00 -4.33 23.14
N TRP A 3 -6.31 -3.59 22.07
CA TRP A 3 -6.48 -4.16 20.75
C TRP A 3 -5.24 -3.92 19.90
N VAL A 4 -4.63 -5.00 19.41
CA VAL A 4 -3.53 -4.96 18.44
C VAL A 4 -4.06 -5.31 17.05
N ILE A 5 -3.85 -4.43 16.08
CA ILE A 5 -4.09 -4.73 14.67
C ILE A 5 -2.81 -5.37 14.13
N GLY A 6 -2.85 -6.65 13.79
CA GLY A 6 -1.64 -7.44 13.55
C GLY A 6 -1.80 -8.51 12.48
N GLY A 7 -0.95 -9.55 12.57
CA GLY A 7 -0.78 -10.57 11.54
C GLY A 7 0.44 -10.31 10.63
N THR A 8 1.39 -9.52 11.13
CA THR A 8 2.70 -9.25 10.52
C THR A 8 3.81 -9.72 11.46
N LYS A 9 5.04 -9.83 10.95
CA LYS A 9 6.21 -10.05 11.81
C LYS A 9 6.34 -8.94 12.86
N ASP A 10 6.13 -7.69 12.45
CA ASP A 10 6.17 -6.52 13.35
C ASP A 10 5.20 -6.67 14.54
N SER A 11 3.99 -7.19 14.31
CA SER A 11 3.02 -7.46 15.37
C SER A 11 3.50 -8.54 16.35
N ARG A 12 4.17 -9.58 15.85
CA ARG A 12 4.74 -10.65 16.68
C ARG A 12 5.88 -10.12 17.54
N ASP A 13 6.83 -9.42 16.91
CA ASP A 13 8.00 -8.83 17.57
C ASP A 13 7.58 -7.84 18.67
N PHE A 14 6.53 -7.04 18.42
CA PHE A 14 5.93 -6.17 19.43
C PHE A 14 5.34 -6.98 20.60
N LEU A 15 4.50 -7.97 20.32
CA LEU A 15 3.80 -8.76 21.34
C LEU A 15 4.77 -9.56 22.22
N GLU A 16 5.80 -10.16 21.64
CA GLU A 16 6.84 -10.90 22.38
C GLU A 16 7.51 -10.03 23.45
N LYS A 17 7.67 -8.73 23.18
CA LYS A 17 8.24 -7.77 24.14
C LYS A 17 7.21 -7.16 25.09
N PHE A 18 5.98 -6.95 24.63
CA PHE A 18 4.96 -6.19 25.35
C PHE A 18 4.11 -7.00 26.35
N ILE A 19 3.88 -8.30 26.09
CA ILE A 19 3.00 -9.17 26.89
C ILE A 19 3.36 -9.24 28.39
N LYS A 20 4.62 -8.97 28.74
CA LYS A 20 5.07 -8.94 30.15
C LYS A 20 4.53 -7.73 30.93
N TYR A 21 4.09 -6.66 30.24
CA TYR A 21 3.53 -5.46 30.84
C TYR A 21 2.01 -5.52 30.94
N ASP A 22 1.34 -6.04 29.92
CA ASP A 22 -0.12 -6.24 29.91
C ASP A 22 -0.47 -7.55 29.19
N LYS A 23 -1.37 -8.35 29.77
CA LYS A 23 -1.84 -9.63 29.23
C LYS A 23 -3.26 -9.56 28.69
N ASP A 24 -4.00 -8.47 28.93
CA ASP A 24 -5.36 -8.29 28.44
C ASP A 24 -5.35 -7.75 27.01
N ILE A 25 -4.81 -8.57 26.09
CA ILE A 25 -4.59 -8.23 24.68
C ILE A 25 -5.47 -9.09 23.78
N ILE A 26 -6.10 -8.45 22.80
CA ILE A 26 -6.74 -9.10 21.65
C ILE A 26 -6.10 -8.63 20.35
N VAL A 27 -5.78 -9.57 19.47
CA VAL A 27 -5.13 -9.30 18.18
C VAL A 27 -6.09 -9.62 17.05
N SER A 28 -6.36 -8.65 16.17
CA SER A 28 -7.13 -8.90 14.94
C SER A 28 -6.20 -9.10 13.76
N THR A 29 -6.47 -10.10 12.93
CA THR A 29 -5.68 -10.39 11.72
C THR A 29 -6.60 -10.51 10.50
N ALA A 30 -6.13 -10.07 9.33
CA ALA A 30 -6.92 -10.11 8.10
C ALA A 30 -6.90 -11.47 7.39
N THR A 31 -6.04 -12.41 7.84
CA THR A 31 -5.80 -13.71 7.19
C THR A 31 -5.50 -14.78 8.23
N GLU A 32 -5.78 -16.04 7.90
CA GLU A 32 -5.42 -17.20 8.72
C GLU A 32 -3.90 -17.32 8.93
N TYR A 33 -3.09 -16.95 7.95
CA TYR A 33 -1.63 -16.90 8.10
C TYR A 33 -1.19 -15.93 9.20
N GLY A 34 -1.87 -14.79 9.32
CA GLY A 34 -1.62 -13.83 10.39
C GLY A 34 -1.86 -14.43 11.78
N VAL A 35 -2.85 -15.31 11.93
CA VAL A 35 -3.09 -16.06 13.18
C VAL A 35 -1.93 -17.02 13.46
N LYS A 36 -1.44 -17.73 12.44
CA LYS A 36 -0.29 -18.64 12.59
C LYS A 36 0.97 -17.94 13.07
N LEU A 37 1.22 -16.72 12.62
CA LEU A 37 2.35 -15.91 13.10
C LEU A 37 2.29 -15.60 14.59
N LEU A 38 1.11 -15.69 15.22
CA LEU A 38 0.89 -15.40 16.62
C LEU A 38 0.77 -16.68 17.47
N GLU A 39 0.92 -17.86 16.86
CA GLU A 39 0.95 -19.12 17.58
C GLU A 39 2.02 -19.10 18.69
N ASN A 40 1.68 -19.73 19.81
CA ASN A 40 2.46 -19.81 21.05
C ASN A 40 2.58 -18.50 21.85
N LEU A 41 1.92 -17.42 21.43
CA LEU A 41 1.77 -16.22 22.26
C LEU A 41 0.48 -16.31 23.10
N PRO A 42 0.51 -15.95 24.39
CA PRO A 42 -0.66 -15.99 25.27
C PRO A 42 -1.59 -14.78 25.02
N VAL A 43 -2.11 -14.63 23.81
CA VAL A 43 -2.98 -13.54 23.38
C VAL A 43 -4.28 -14.07 22.77
N LYS A 44 -5.37 -13.31 22.89
CA LYS A 44 -6.61 -13.63 22.17
C LYS A 44 -6.45 -13.23 20.71
N THR A 45 -6.97 -14.02 19.78
CA THR A 45 -6.94 -13.70 18.34
C THR A 45 -8.35 -13.64 17.76
N SER A 46 -8.57 -12.71 16.82
CA SER A 46 -9.76 -12.61 15.98
C SER A 46 -9.34 -12.59 14.50
N SER A 47 -9.99 -13.39 13.67
CA SER A 47 -9.66 -13.55 12.24
C SER A 47 -10.75 -12.99 11.32
N GLU A 48 -11.31 -11.84 11.68
CA GLU A 48 -12.38 -11.19 10.92
C GLU A 48 -11.84 -9.96 10.20
N LYS A 49 -12.13 -9.84 8.91
CA LYS A 49 -11.97 -8.55 8.21
C LYS A 49 -13.05 -7.61 8.73
N MET A 50 -12.63 -6.46 9.24
CA MET A 50 -13.51 -5.45 9.80
C MET A 50 -13.49 -4.20 8.93
N ASP A 51 -14.66 -3.76 8.51
CA ASP A 51 -14.88 -2.37 8.09
C ASP A 51 -15.02 -1.47 9.33
N LYS A 52 -15.23 -0.17 9.11
CA LYS A 52 -15.37 0.82 10.19
C LYS A 52 -16.47 0.46 11.20
N GLU A 53 -17.64 0.05 10.74
CA GLU A 53 -18.75 -0.31 11.62
C GLU A 53 -18.45 -1.57 12.44
N ALA A 54 -17.83 -2.57 11.82
CA ALA A 54 -17.37 -3.76 12.52
C ALA A 54 -16.30 -3.42 13.57
N MET A 55 -15.39 -2.48 13.30
CA MET A 55 -14.42 -2.01 14.28
C MET A 55 -15.08 -1.31 15.48
N LEU A 56 -16.12 -0.49 15.25
CA LEU A 56 -16.89 0.13 16.35
C LEU A 56 -17.53 -0.92 17.27
N ARG A 57 -18.20 -1.91 16.68
CA ARG A 57 -18.79 -3.04 17.42
C ARG A 57 -17.72 -3.86 18.14
N PHE A 58 -16.57 -4.06 17.51
CA PHE A 58 -15.45 -4.80 18.09
C PHE A 58 -14.89 -4.09 19.33
N ILE A 59 -14.74 -2.77 19.26
CA ILE A 59 -14.29 -1.94 20.37
C ILE A 59 -15.24 -2.06 21.56
N GLU A 60 -16.54 -1.91 21.32
CA GLU A 60 -17.56 -1.98 22.38
C GLU A 60 -17.64 -3.38 23.00
N ARG A 61 -17.74 -4.42 22.18
CA ARG A 61 -17.86 -5.82 22.62
C ARG A 61 -16.70 -6.24 23.51
N ASN A 62 -15.48 -5.84 23.16
CA ASN A 62 -14.27 -6.24 23.87
C ASN A 62 -13.82 -5.22 24.94
N LYS A 63 -14.56 -4.11 25.12
CA LYS A 63 -14.21 -3.02 26.04
C LYS A 63 -12.77 -2.55 25.80
N ILE A 64 -12.47 -2.24 24.54
CA ILE A 64 -11.15 -1.78 24.13
C ILE A 64 -10.90 -0.40 24.71
N THR A 65 -9.73 -0.22 25.31
CA THR A 65 -9.30 1.05 25.92
C THR A 65 -8.08 1.65 25.23
N LYS A 66 -7.41 0.89 24.37
CA LYS A 66 -6.22 1.32 23.62
C LYS A 66 -6.09 0.51 22.32
N VAL A 67 -5.75 1.18 21.24
CA VAL A 67 -5.49 0.56 19.92
C VAL A 67 -4.00 0.69 19.59
N ILE A 68 -3.39 -0.43 19.23
CA ILE A 68 -2.00 -0.51 18.78
C ILE A 68 -2.00 -1.07 17.36
N ASP A 69 -1.78 -0.19 16.39
CA ASP A 69 -1.76 -0.54 14.99
C ASP A 69 -0.34 -0.94 14.55
N THR A 70 -0.16 -2.24 14.35
CA THR A 70 1.07 -2.85 13.79
C THR A 70 0.82 -3.45 12.40
N SER A 71 -0.28 -3.02 11.75
CA SER A 71 -0.61 -3.47 10.40
C SER A 71 0.46 -3.03 9.39
N HIS A 72 0.55 -3.74 8.28
CA HIS A 72 1.54 -3.42 7.24
C HIS A 72 1.44 -1.93 6.83
N PRO A 73 2.54 -1.21 6.53
CA PRO A 73 2.53 0.18 6.02
C PRO A 73 1.63 0.46 4.80
N TYR A 74 1.09 -0.59 4.16
CA TYR A 74 0.19 -0.47 3.00
C TYR A 74 -1.29 -0.69 3.36
N ALA A 75 -1.60 -1.13 4.58
CA ALA A 75 -2.95 -1.39 5.08
C ALA A 75 -3.69 -0.09 5.48
N PHE A 76 -3.63 0.92 4.60
CA PHE A 76 -4.11 2.29 4.84
C PHE A 76 -5.58 2.34 5.26
N GLU A 77 -6.47 1.61 4.58
CA GLU A 77 -7.89 1.64 4.93
C GLU A 77 -8.14 1.12 6.35
N VAL A 78 -7.37 0.11 6.78
CA VAL A 78 -7.45 -0.43 8.14
C VAL A 78 -6.95 0.61 9.15
N SER A 79 -5.78 1.20 8.90
CA SER A 79 -5.21 2.24 9.77
C SER A 79 -6.08 3.49 9.87
N LYS A 80 -6.63 3.95 8.72
CA LYS A 80 -7.55 5.08 8.66
C LYS A 80 -8.82 4.80 9.45
N ASN A 81 -9.48 3.66 9.19
CA ASN A 81 -10.69 3.29 9.92
C ASN A 81 -10.40 3.16 11.43
N ALA A 82 -9.29 2.52 11.80
CA ALA A 82 -8.88 2.35 13.19
C ALA A 82 -8.64 3.69 13.91
N MET A 83 -8.04 4.67 13.23
CA MET A 83 -7.88 6.02 13.76
C MET A 83 -9.22 6.72 13.96
N GLU A 84 -10.09 6.68 12.95
CA GLU A 84 -11.41 7.33 13.01
C GLU A 84 -12.26 6.73 14.15
N VAL A 85 -12.31 5.40 14.28
CA VAL A 85 -13.08 4.77 15.37
C VAL A 85 -12.47 5.02 16.74
N ALA A 86 -11.13 5.10 16.84
CA ALA A 86 -10.47 5.43 18.09
C ALA A 86 -10.78 6.87 18.51
N GLU A 87 -10.79 7.82 17.57
CA GLU A 87 -11.19 9.19 17.81
C GLU A 87 -12.67 9.29 18.22
N GLU A 88 -13.58 8.63 17.50
CA GLU A 88 -15.01 8.58 17.82
C GLU A 88 -15.31 8.00 19.20
N LYS A 89 -14.49 7.04 19.65
CA LYS A 89 -14.63 6.38 20.96
C LYS A 89 -13.76 6.99 22.05
N ASN A 90 -13.02 8.06 21.75
CA ASN A 90 -12.06 8.70 22.65
C ASN A 90 -11.07 7.69 23.27
N ILE A 91 -10.55 6.80 22.42
CA ILE A 91 -9.58 5.76 22.76
C ILE A 91 -8.21 6.17 22.24
N GLU A 92 -7.17 5.89 23.01
CA GLU A 92 -5.80 6.14 22.55
C GLU A 92 -5.43 5.23 21.38
N TYR A 93 -4.87 5.83 20.33
CA TYR A 93 -4.37 5.12 19.16
C TYR A 93 -2.85 5.30 19.06
N PHE A 94 -2.13 4.19 18.91
CA PHE A 94 -0.68 4.13 18.71
C PHE A 94 -0.37 3.39 17.42
N ARG A 95 0.60 3.87 16.65
CA ARG A 95 1.04 3.28 15.39
C ARG A 95 2.49 2.86 15.48
N PHE A 96 2.77 1.62 15.09
CA PHE A 96 4.12 1.21 14.72
C PHE A 96 4.23 1.20 13.19
N GLU A 97 5.18 1.97 12.65
CA GLU A 97 5.53 1.92 11.24
C GLU A 97 7.06 1.96 11.11
N ARG A 98 7.66 0.81 10.78
CA ARG A 98 9.09 0.72 10.52
C ARG A 98 9.54 1.70 9.43
N GLU A 99 10.76 2.19 9.54
CA GLU A 99 11.33 3.09 8.54
C GLU A 99 11.35 2.44 7.16
N LYS A 100 10.79 3.14 6.17
CA LYS A 100 10.82 2.69 4.78
C LYS A 100 12.23 2.91 4.25
N VAL A 101 12.87 1.86 3.74
CA VAL A 101 14.06 2.03 2.91
C VAL A 101 13.57 2.61 1.59
N ASP A 102 13.78 3.91 1.43
CA ASP A 102 13.43 4.62 0.21
C ASP A 102 14.47 4.31 -0.88
N ILE A 103 14.09 3.43 -1.80
CA ILE A 103 14.83 3.24 -3.05
C ILE A 103 14.47 4.42 -3.94
N LEU A 104 15.33 5.42 -3.99
CA LEU A 104 15.14 6.60 -4.82
C LEU A 104 15.70 6.34 -6.23
N PRO A 105 14.89 6.48 -7.29
CA PRO A 105 15.37 6.38 -8.67
C PRO A 105 16.35 7.50 -9.00
N LYS A 106 17.19 7.30 -10.02
CA LYS A 106 18.06 8.36 -10.57
C LYS A 106 17.26 9.53 -11.13
N ARG A 107 16.13 9.23 -11.79
CA ARG A 107 15.24 10.23 -12.41
C ARG A 107 13.81 9.95 -12.02
N TYR A 108 13.20 10.88 -11.30
CA TYR A 108 11.80 10.78 -10.94
C TYR A 108 11.14 12.14 -10.76
N LYS A 109 9.81 12.14 -10.89
CA LYS A 109 8.92 13.24 -10.53
C LYS A 109 7.77 12.72 -9.69
N LYS A 110 7.26 13.55 -8.78
CA LYS A 110 6.20 13.21 -7.84
C LYS A 110 4.99 14.11 -8.03
N PHE A 111 3.81 13.53 -7.88
CA PHE A 111 2.52 14.22 -7.92
C PHE A 111 1.65 13.67 -6.81
N GLU A 112 1.04 14.56 -6.02
CA GLU A 112 0.05 14.17 -5.00
C GLU A 112 -1.32 13.91 -5.63
N GLU A 113 -1.69 14.77 -6.57
CA GLU A 113 -2.99 14.72 -7.24
C GLU A 113 -2.88 14.08 -8.63
N ILE A 114 -3.79 13.14 -8.91
CA ILE A 114 -3.81 12.47 -10.21
C ILE A 114 -4.12 13.44 -11.35
N LYS A 115 -4.85 14.52 -11.07
CA LYS A 115 -5.16 15.54 -12.07
C LYS A 115 -3.88 16.21 -12.58
N ASP A 116 -3.01 16.66 -11.68
CA ASP A 116 -1.76 17.32 -12.02
C ASP A 116 -0.81 16.37 -12.75
N LEU A 117 -0.82 15.09 -12.37
CA LEU A 117 -0.10 14.03 -13.07
C LEU A 117 -0.59 13.90 -14.51
N ILE A 118 -1.91 13.85 -14.74
CA ILE A 118 -2.49 13.72 -16.09
C ILE A 118 -2.15 14.92 -16.97
N GLU A 119 -2.24 16.14 -16.42
CA GLU A 119 -1.85 17.38 -17.14
C GLU A 119 -0.36 17.42 -17.51
N TYR A 120 0.50 16.84 -16.67
CA TYR A 120 1.91 16.67 -16.99
C TYR A 120 2.12 15.62 -18.07
N VAL A 121 1.45 14.47 -17.97
CA VAL A 121 1.57 13.33 -18.87
C VAL A 121 1.16 13.66 -20.30
N GLU A 122 0.14 14.50 -20.50
CA GLU A 122 -0.28 14.91 -21.84
C GLU A 122 0.82 15.66 -22.62
N LYS A 123 1.73 16.33 -21.90
CA LYS A 123 2.82 17.15 -22.46
C LYS A 123 4.09 16.36 -22.76
N LEU A 124 4.13 15.07 -22.42
CA LEU A 124 5.31 14.23 -22.59
C LEU A 124 5.40 13.64 -24.00
N ASP A 125 6.61 13.68 -24.54
CA ASP A 125 6.98 13.00 -25.78
C ASP A 125 7.65 11.64 -25.48
N GLY A 126 7.18 10.59 -26.14
CA GLY A 126 7.66 9.22 -25.98
C GLY A 126 6.64 8.28 -25.35
N ASN A 127 6.99 6.99 -25.28
CA ASN A 127 6.05 5.98 -24.80
C ASN A 127 6.04 5.92 -23.26
N ILE A 128 4.83 5.75 -22.71
CA ILE A 128 4.58 5.81 -21.28
C ILE A 128 3.98 4.49 -20.82
N LEU A 129 4.54 3.89 -19.77
CA LEU A 129 3.98 2.70 -19.15
C LEU A 129 3.22 3.07 -17.86
N VAL A 130 1.92 2.85 -17.83
CA VAL A 130 1.04 3.08 -16.68
C VAL A 130 0.85 1.78 -15.89
N THR A 131 1.17 1.83 -14.59
CA THR A 131 1.04 0.71 -13.66
C THR A 131 0.13 1.01 -12.47
N LEU A 132 -0.81 1.94 -12.66
CA LEU A 132 -1.78 2.38 -11.64
C LEU A 132 -3.04 1.48 -11.54
N GLY A 133 -3.11 0.41 -12.33
CA GLY A 133 -4.28 -0.47 -12.44
C GLY A 133 -5.42 0.12 -13.27
N SER A 134 -6.41 -0.72 -13.59
CA SER A 134 -7.50 -0.39 -14.54
C SER A 134 -8.49 0.68 -14.05
N ASN A 135 -8.53 0.96 -12.75
CA ASN A 135 -9.44 1.96 -12.19
C ASN A 135 -9.12 3.39 -12.62
N ASN A 136 -7.85 3.67 -12.96
CA ASN A 136 -7.41 5.00 -13.37
C ASN A 136 -7.49 5.21 -14.88
N VAL A 137 -7.73 4.16 -15.68
CA VAL A 137 -7.77 4.23 -17.15
C VAL A 137 -8.71 5.31 -17.69
N PRO A 138 -9.94 5.50 -17.14
CA PRO A 138 -10.84 6.55 -17.65
C PRO A 138 -10.28 7.97 -17.59
N LEU A 139 -9.28 8.23 -16.75
CA LEU A 139 -8.65 9.56 -16.61
C LEU A 139 -7.71 9.88 -17.77
N PHE A 140 -7.29 8.89 -18.55
CA PHE A 140 -6.37 9.06 -19.68
C PHE A 140 -7.07 9.12 -21.04
N LYS A 141 -8.37 8.78 -21.10
CA LYS A 141 -9.09 8.49 -22.35
C LYS A 141 -9.15 9.65 -23.36
N ASP A 142 -9.00 10.89 -22.88
CA ASP A 142 -9.14 12.11 -23.68
C ASP A 142 -7.78 12.77 -23.98
N LEU A 143 -6.66 12.15 -23.57
CA LEU A 143 -5.33 12.72 -23.79
C LEU A 143 -4.91 12.67 -25.25
N LYS A 144 -4.36 13.77 -25.75
CA LYS A 144 -3.88 13.86 -27.14
C LYS A 144 -2.79 12.84 -27.49
N ASN A 145 -2.00 12.41 -26.51
CA ASN A 145 -0.92 11.45 -26.67
C ASN A 145 -1.30 10.01 -26.23
N LEU A 146 -2.61 9.70 -26.10
CA LEU A 146 -3.10 8.39 -25.63
C LEU A 146 -2.51 7.20 -26.38
N SER A 147 -2.25 7.36 -27.69
CA SER A 147 -1.65 6.32 -28.54
C SER A 147 -0.25 5.88 -28.09
N ASN A 148 0.46 6.71 -27.32
CA ASN A 148 1.80 6.43 -26.77
C ASN A 148 1.74 5.83 -25.35
N ILE A 149 0.55 5.66 -24.78
CA ILE A 149 0.37 5.21 -23.39
C ILE A 149 0.02 3.73 -23.37
N TYR A 150 0.78 2.95 -22.61
CA TYR A 150 0.61 1.51 -22.43
C TYR A 150 0.13 1.22 -21.01
N PHE A 151 -0.95 0.46 -20.87
CA PHE A 151 -1.55 0.15 -19.58
C PHE A 151 -1.23 -1.28 -19.19
N ARG A 152 -0.49 -1.45 -18.08
CA ARG A 152 -0.29 -2.75 -17.46
C ARG A 152 -1.38 -3.01 -16.42
N ILE A 153 -2.22 -4.00 -16.70
CA ILE A 153 -3.41 -4.34 -15.91
C ILE A 153 -3.39 -5.83 -15.55
N LEU A 154 -4.19 -6.23 -14.57
CA LEU A 154 -4.39 -7.66 -14.29
C LEU A 154 -5.09 -8.32 -15.48
N SER A 155 -4.75 -9.57 -15.75
CA SER A 155 -5.31 -10.39 -16.83
C SER A 155 -6.74 -10.88 -16.55
N ARG A 156 -7.64 -9.94 -16.24
CA ARG A 156 -9.08 -10.14 -16.07
C ARG A 156 -9.82 -9.48 -17.23
N TRP A 157 -10.80 -10.19 -17.79
CA TRP A 157 -11.53 -9.73 -18.98
C TRP A 157 -12.23 -8.39 -18.72
N GLU A 158 -12.75 -8.15 -17.51
CA GLU A 158 -13.40 -6.89 -17.14
C GLU A 158 -12.42 -5.71 -17.20
N MET A 159 -11.15 -5.94 -16.87
CA MET A 159 -10.12 -4.89 -16.91
C MET A 159 -9.69 -4.58 -18.33
N VAL A 160 -9.58 -5.60 -19.19
CA VAL A 160 -9.31 -5.42 -20.64
C VAL A 160 -10.46 -4.67 -21.28
N LYS A 161 -11.71 -5.11 -21.05
CA LYS A 161 -12.91 -4.44 -21.51
C LYS A 161 -12.97 -2.98 -21.06
N LYS A 162 -12.64 -2.69 -19.79
CA LYS A 162 -12.58 -1.31 -19.28
C LYS A 162 -11.59 -0.43 -20.04
N CYS A 163 -10.49 -1.00 -20.55
CA CYS A 163 -9.56 -0.26 -21.39
C CYS A 163 -10.15 0.02 -22.78
N GLU A 164 -10.76 -0.98 -23.41
CA GLU A 164 -11.42 -0.81 -24.72
C GLU A 164 -12.59 0.20 -24.65
N ASP A 165 -13.41 0.13 -23.61
CA ASP A 165 -14.51 1.07 -23.34
C ASP A 165 -14.02 2.53 -23.14
N ASN A 166 -12.71 2.72 -22.93
CA ASN A 166 -12.05 4.03 -22.77
C ASN A 166 -11.05 4.32 -23.90
N ASN A 167 -11.30 3.78 -25.10
CA ASN A 167 -10.54 4.04 -26.33
C ASN A 167 -9.06 3.60 -26.28
N ILE A 168 -8.67 2.73 -25.35
CA ILE A 168 -7.33 2.15 -25.35
C ILE A 168 -7.28 1.04 -26.41
N LEU A 169 -6.39 1.19 -27.38
CA LEU A 169 -6.21 0.17 -28.42
C LEU A 169 -5.63 -1.12 -27.82
N PRO A 170 -5.97 -2.31 -28.34
CA PRO A 170 -5.42 -3.57 -27.84
C PRO A 170 -3.89 -3.63 -27.77
N LYS A 171 -3.19 -3.00 -28.72
CA LYS A 171 -1.72 -2.90 -28.73
C LYS A 171 -1.13 -2.13 -27.54
N ASN A 172 -1.93 -1.30 -26.89
CA ASN A 172 -1.59 -0.47 -25.74
C ASN A 172 -1.97 -1.14 -24.41
N ILE A 173 -2.46 -2.40 -24.42
CA ILE A 173 -2.88 -3.14 -23.23
C ILE A 173 -1.90 -4.27 -22.94
N ILE A 174 -1.32 -4.28 -21.75
CA ILE A 174 -0.44 -5.34 -21.24
C ILE A 174 -1.18 -6.03 -20.08
N ALA A 175 -1.91 -7.09 -20.40
CA ALA A 175 -2.71 -7.84 -19.42
C ALA A 175 -1.85 -8.94 -18.77
N MET A 176 -1.33 -8.70 -17.56
CA MET A 176 -0.41 -9.63 -16.88
C MET A 176 -0.49 -9.52 -15.36
N GLN A 177 -0.31 -10.65 -14.66
CA GLN A 177 -0.27 -10.70 -13.19
C GLN A 177 1.18 -10.68 -12.68
N GLY A 178 1.48 -9.76 -11.75
CA GLY A 178 2.75 -9.70 -11.04
C GLY A 178 2.79 -10.56 -9.76
N PRO A 179 3.85 -10.45 -8.93
CA PRO A 179 4.95 -9.48 -9.01
C PRO A 179 5.85 -9.69 -10.24
N PHE A 180 6.51 -8.62 -10.70
CA PHE A 180 7.38 -8.65 -11.87
C PHE A 180 8.84 -8.54 -11.46
N THR A 181 9.68 -9.41 -12.03
CA THR A 181 11.13 -9.33 -11.87
C THR A 181 11.69 -8.11 -12.58
N GLU A 182 12.91 -7.69 -12.21
CA GLU A 182 13.63 -6.62 -12.89
C GLU A 182 13.76 -6.89 -14.40
N ASN A 183 14.16 -8.12 -14.77
CA ASN A 183 14.32 -8.52 -16.17
C ASN A 183 13.00 -8.43 -16.96
N MET A 184 11.86 -8.76 -16.35
CA MET A 184 10.57 -8.65 -17.02
C MET A 184 10.20 -7.18 -17.23
N ASN A 185 10.47 -6.31 -16.25
CA ASN A 185 10.28 -4.86 -16.42
C ASN A 185 11.17 -4.31 -17.53
N ILE A 186 12.45 -4.70 -17.57
CA ILE A 186 13.40 -4.31 -18.64
C ILE A 186 12.85 -4.73 -20.00
N ALA A 187 12.51 -6.00 -20.19
CA ALA A 187 12.03 -6.54 -21.46
C ALA A 187 10.77 -5.81 -21.96
N MET A 188 9.80 -5.52 -21.07
CA MET A 188 8.62 -4.74 -21.44
C MET A 188 8.99 -3.30 -21.83
N MET A 189 9.85 -2.65 -21.04
CA MET A 189 10.25 -1.26 -21.30
C MET A 189 11.00 -1.15 -22.63
N GLU A 190 11.89 -2.08 -22.95
CA GLU A 190 12.59 -2.14 -24.24
C GLU A 190 11.64 -2.44 -25.40
N GLN A 191 10.79 -3.47 -25.26
CA GLN A 191 9.83 -3.89 -26.29
C GLN A 191 8.93 -2.74 -26.76
N PHE A 192 8.49 -1.89 -25.82
CA PHE A 192 7.61 -0.76 -26.12
C PHE A 192 8.35 0.58 -26.15
N ASN A 193 9.69 0.60 -26.13
CA ASN A 193 10.52 1.82 -26.11
C ASN A 193 10.02 2.85 -25.07
N ILE A 194 9.71 2.38 -23.87
CA ILE A 194 9.17 3.18 -22.77
C ILE A 194 10.21 4.22 -22.34
N LYS A 195 9.77 5.47 -22.15
CA LYS A 195 10.56 6.59 -21.64
C LYS A 195 10.13 7.03 -20.25
N TYR A 196 8.86 6.76 -19.89
CA TYR A 196 8.32 7.11 -18.59
C TYR A 196 7.55 5.93 -17.98
N LEU A 197 7.78 5.68 -16.69
CA LEU A 197 6.99 4.74 -15.90
C LEU A 197 6.10 5.51 -14.93
N ILE A 198 4.78 5.43 -15.09
CA ILE A 198 3.82 5.95 -14.11
C ILE A 198 3.49 4.84 -13.12
N THR A 199 3.75 5.08 -11.84
CA THR A 199 3.51 4.09 -10.79
C THR A 199 3.13 4.73 -9.45
N LYS A 200 2.52 3.94 -8.57
CA LYS A 200 2.44 4.28 -7.14
C LYS A 200 3.67 3.71 -6.46
N LYS A 201 4.20 4.43 -5.48
CA LYS A 201 5.25 3.90 -4.60
C LYS A 201 4.65 2.77 -3.78
N ALA A 202 4.89 1.53 -4.21
CA ALA A 202 4.34 0.32 -3.61
C ALA A 202 5.53 -0.45 -3.07
N GLY A 203 6.09 -0.03 -1.93
CA GLY A 203 7.42 -0.48 -1.52
C GLY A 203 7.55 -2.00 -1.31
N ASP A 204 8.74 -2.44 -0.91
CA ASP A 204 9.37 -3.76 -1.16
C ASP A 204 8.51 -4.96 -1.63
N THR A 205 7.38 -5.30 -1.00
CA THR A 205 6.51 -6.42 -1.44
C THR A 205 5.80 -6.20 -2.78
N GLY A 206 5.71 -4.96 -3.27
CA GLY A 206 5.02 -4.60 -4.52
C GLY A 206 5.89 -4.62 -5.79
N GLY A 207 7.14 -5.07 -5.70
CA GLY A 207 8.08 -5.05 -6.83
C GLY A 207 8.64 -3.66 -7.13
N GLU A 208 8.68 -2.76 -6.14
CA GLU A 208 9.21 -1.40 -6.30
C GLU A 208 10.67 -1.41 -6.71
N ARG A 209 11.49 -2.20 -6.00
CA ARG A 209 12.93 -2.33 -6.25
C ARG A 209 13.20 -2.73 -7.70
N GLU A 210 12.48 -3.75 -8.18
CA GLU A 210 12.60 -4.27 -9.53
C GLU A 210 12.22 -3.23 -10.59
N LYS A 211 11.20 -2.40 -10.32
CA LYS A 211 10.83 -1.28 -11.22
C LYS A 211 11.91 -0.21 -11.21
N VAL A 212 12.39 0.22 -10.03
CA VAL A 212 13.39 1.28 -9.92
C VAL A 212 14.69 0.87 -10.60
N HIS A 213 15.19 -0.33 -10.33
CA HIS A 213 16.40 -0.84 -10.96
C HIS A 213 16.27 -0.95 -12.50
N ALA A 214 15.13 -1.44 -12.99
CA ALA A 214 14.87 -1.51 -14.43
C ALA A 214 14.88 -0.11 -15.07
N CYS A 215 14.22 0.86 -14.43
CA CYS A 215 14.20 2.24 -14.89
C CYS A 215 15.60 2.87 -14.89
N ASP A 216 16.37 2.67 -13.82
CA ASP A 216 17.72 3.21 -13.69
C ASP A 216 18.73 2.61 -14.68
N LYS A 217 18.48 1.38 -15.17
CA LYS A 217 19.26 0.73 -16.22
C LYS A 217 18.93 1.24 -17.61
N LEU A 218 17.66 1.56 -17.86
CA LEU A 218 17.15 1.98 -19.17
C LEU A 218 17.03 3.50 -19.33
N ASP A 219 17.44 4.28 -18.31
CA ASP A 219 17.24 5.74 -18.23
C ASP A 219 15.77 6.15 -18.45
N VAL A 220 14.86 5.35 -17.88
CA VAL A 220 13.42 5.62 -17.85
C VAL A 220 13.10 6.47 -16.62
N GLU A 221 12.39 7.57 -16.83
CA GLU A 221 11.98 8.45 -15.73
C GLU A 221 10.74 7.91 -15.03
N ILE A 222 10.78 7.84 -13.69
CA ILE A 222 9.64 7.38 -12.90
C ILE A 222 8.75 8.56 -12.51
N ILE A 223 7.47 8.49 -12.84
CA ILE A 223 6.44 9.45 -12.43
C ILE A 223 5.61 8.79 -11.32
N TYR A 224 5.85 9.24 -10.09
CA TYR A 224 5.13 8.77 -8.92
C TYR A 224 3.82 9.52 -8.74
N LEU A 225 2.73 8.76 -8.61
CA LEU A 225 1.54 9.22 -7.91
C LEU A 225 1.73 8.89 -6.43
N GLU A 226 1.95 9.92 -5.63
CA GLU A 226 2.07 9.79 -4.19
C GLU A 226 0.75 9.33 -3.59
N LYS A 227 0.86 8.67 -2.44
CA LYS A 227 -0.28 8.35 -1.62
C LYS A 227 -0.35 9.41 -0.54
N GLN A 228 -1.54 9.95 -0.26
CA GLN A 228 -1.73 10.79 0.91
C GLN A 228 -1.14 10.07 2.13
N GLU A 229 -0.21 10.72 2.81
CA GLU A 229 0.34 10.22 4.05
C GLU A 229 -0.71 10.37 5.14
N ILE A 230 -0.96 9.29 5.90
CA ILE A 230 -1.75 9.40 7.12
C ILE A 230 -0.87 10.07 8.17
N ILE A 231 -1.30 11.21 8.66
CA ILE A 231 -0.69 11.83 9.84
C ILE A 231 -1.21 11.08 11.07
N TYR A 232 -0.39 10.16 11.56
CA TYR A 232 -0.65 9.43 12.80
C TYR A 232 -0.26 10.31 14.00
N LYS A 233 -1.16 10.46 14.98
CA LYS A 233 -0.90 11.23 16.21
C LYS A 233 0.29 10.66 17.01
N ASN A 234 0.30 9.34 17.26
CA ASN A 234 1.31 8.64 18.05
C ASN A 234 2.02 7.56 17.21
N CYS A 235 2.94 7.95 16.33
CA CYS A 235 3.65 7.05 15.44
C CYS A 235 5.10 6.80 15.87
N TYR A 236 5.51 5.54 15.87
CA TYR A 236 6.84 5.12 16.28
C TYR A 236 7.47 4.20 15.24
N LYS A 237 8.76 4.43 14.98
CA LYS A 237 9.58 3.61 14.07
C LYS A 237 10.34 2.49 14.77
N ASP A 238 10.38 2.54 16.10
CA ASP A 238 11.09 1.62 16.97
C ASP A 238 10.13 1.01 18.01
N ILE A 239 10.16 -0.32 18.12
CA ILE A 239 9.25 -1.08 18.99
C ILE A 239 9.53 -0.77 20.47
N ASP A 240 10.78 -0.61 20.87
CA ASP A 240 11.15 -0.37 22.26
C ASP A 240 10.74 1.05 22.68
N ILE A 241 10.85 2.04 21.78
CA ILE A 241 10.31 3.39 22.01
C ILE A 241 8.78 3.36 22.12
N LEU A 242 8.08 2.62 21.25
CA LEU A 242 6.63 2.45 21.34
C LEU A 242 6.24 1.87 22.70
N ILE A 243 6.87 0.77 23.12
CA ILE A 243 6.59 0.10 24.40
C ILE A 243 6.82 1.06 25.57
N LYS A 244 7.91 1.83 25.56
CA LYS A 244 8.20 2.82 26.61
C LYS A 244 7.09 3.87 26.76
N ASN A 245 6.41 4.26 25.67
CA ASN A 245 5.30 5.21 25.71
C ASN A 245 3.97 4.55 26.08
N LEU A 246 3.81 3.25 25.84
CA LEU A 246 2.58 2.51 26.20
C LEU A 246 2.48 2.19 27.69
N VAL A 247 3.63 2.07 28.37
CA VAL A 247 3.75 1.63 29.78
C VAL A 247 3.81 2.82 30.77
N GLN A 248 3.93 4.06 30.27
CA GLN A 248 3.81 5.27 31.09
C GLN A 248 2.35 5.50 31.52
#